data_AF-A0A834Z0Z0-F1
#
_entry.id   AF-A0A834Z0Z0-F1
#
_cell.length_a   1.000
_cell.length_b   1.000
_cell.length_c   1.000
_cell.angle_alpha   90.00
_cell.angle_beta   90.00
_cell.angle_gamma   90.00
#
_symmetry.space_group_name_H-M   'P 1'
#
loop_
_entity.id
_entity.type
_entity.pdbx_description
1 polymer ?
#
loop_
_entity_poly.entity_id
_entity_poly.type
_entity_poly.pdbx_seq_one_letter_code
_entity_poly.pdbx_strand_id
1 'polypeptide(L)'
;MMDDNYKTLYFPFEPVEGKDNTGPFEFETSRSMDLNADFTYIRSMSSYQTTREKGVELLREDVVKDFEDAWGEDGNSQKVVRFPTYLRIGKVGN
;
A
#
# COMPACT_ATOMS: atom_id res chain seq x y z
N MET A 1 2.96 -13.13 0.90
CA MET A 1 2.44 -13.05 2.30
C MET A 1 1.81 -11.69 2.57
N MET A 2 2.51 -10.58 2.32
CA MET A 2 1.88 -9.25 2.25
C MET A 2 1.07 -9.04 0.96
N ASP A 3 1.56 -9.55 -0.17
CA ASP A 3 0.95 -9.33 -1.49
C ASP A 3 -0.46 -9.94 -1.62
N ASP A 4 -0.71 -11.02 -0.87
CA ASP A 4 -2.03 -11.66 -0.78
C ASP A 4 -2.89 -11.09 0.35
N ASN A 5 -2.48 -9.99 0.97
CA ASN A 5 -3.22 -9.33 2.06
C ASN A 5 -3.57 -10.28 3.22
N TYR A 6 -2.63 -11.17 3.57
CA TYR A 6 -2.80 -12.24 4.59
C TYR A 6 -3.88 -13.29 4.32
N LYS A 7 -4.50 -13.32 3.13
CA LYS A 7 -5.57 -14.27 2.77
C LYS A 7 -5.13 -15.73 2.83
N THR A 8 -3.87 -16.00 2.47
CA THR A 8 -3.30 -17.35 2.37
C THR A 8 -2.53 -17.76 3.63
N LEU A 9 -2.43 -16.89 4.65
CA LEU A 9 -1.71 -17.18 5.88
C LEU A 9 -2.45 -18.25 6.70
N TYR A 10 -1.76 -19.30 7.17
CA TYR A 10 -2.33 -20.17 8.20
C TYR A 10 -2.38 -19.43 9.54
N PHE A 11 -3.55 -19.37 10.17
CA PHE A 11 -3.78 -18.52 11.35
C PHE A 11 -4.69 -19.24 12.35
N PRO A 12 -4.09 -20.00 13.28
CA PRO A 12 -4.80 -20.91 14.18
C PRO A 12 -5.32 -20.18 15.44
N PHE A 13 -5.99 -19.05 15.24
CA PHE A 13 -6.57 -18.26 16.33
C PHE A 13 -8.09 -18.21 16.17
N GLU A 14 -8.80 -18.08 17.28
CA GLU A 14 -10.25 -17.92 17.27
C GLU A 14 -10.64 -16.48 16.87
N PRO A 15 -11.84 -16.26 16.29
CA PRO A 15 -12.37 -14.91 16.08
C PRO A 15 -12.39 -14.09 17.37
N VAL A 16 -12.13 -12.78 17.24
CA VAL A 16 -12.30 -11.82 18.34
C VAL A 16 -13.79 -11.58 18.63
N GLU A 17 -14.11 -11.06 19.82
CA GLU A 17 -15.49 -10.76 20.20
C GLU A 17 -16.18 -9.85 19.17
N GLY A 18 -17.41 -10.22 18.80
CA GLY A 18 -18.21 -9.48 17.80
C GLY A 18 -17.81 -9.73 16.35
N LYS A 19 -16.96 -10.72 16.06
CA LYS A 19 -16.59 -11.15 14.70
C LYS A 19 -16.78 -12.65 14.51
N ASP A 20 -17.20 -13.02 13.31
CA ASP A 20 -17.44 -14.43 12.94
C ASP A 20 -16.22 -15.11 12.30
N ASN A 21 -15.18 -14.34 11.96
CA ASN A 21 -13.94 -14.82 11.35
C ASN A 21 -12.72 -14.01 11.83
N THR A 22 -11.52 -14.39 11.41
CA THR A 22 -10.26 -13.73 11.76
C THR A 22 -9.75 -12.76 10.68
N GLY A 23 -10.62 -12.38 9.75
CA GLY A 23 -10.25 -11.59 8.58
C GLY A 23 -9.54 -12.41 7.49
N PRO A 24 -8.78 -11.75 6.59
CA PRO A 24 -8.37 -10.34 6.69
C PRO A 24 -9.54 -9.37 6.54
N PHE A 25 -9.62 -8.41 7.47
CA PHE A 25 -10.56 -7.28 7.40
C PHE A 25 -9.92 -6.13 6.64
N GLU A 26 -10.66 -5.54 5.72
CA GLU A 26 -10.21 -4.41 4.91
C GLU A 26 -10.57 -3.07 5.58
N PHE A 27 -9.60 -2.18 5.59
CA PHE A 27 -9.68 -0.80 6.04
C PHE A 27 -9.02 0.10 5.00
N GLU A 28 -9.18 1.40 5.18
CA GLU A 28 -8.47 2.40 4.41
C GLU A 28 -7.69 3.30 5.35
N THR A 29 -6.41 3.53 5.04
CA THR A 29 -5.66 4.66 5.57
C THR A 29 -5.39 5.65 4.45
N SER A 30 -5.29 6.93 4.77
CA SER A 30 -5.00 7.95 3.76
C SER A 30 -4.04 9.00 4.28
N ARG A 31 -3.35 9.66 3.35
CA ARG A 31 -2.40 10.74 3.63
C ARG A 31 -2.55 11.84 2.58
N SER A 32 -2.44 13.09 3.01
CA SER A 32 -2.23 14.21 2.08
C SER A 32 -0.77 14.21 1.66
N MET A 33 -0.52 14.21 0.35
CA MET A 33 0.81 14.21 -0.23
C MET A 33 0.88 15.20 -1.39
N ASP A 34 2.04 15.83 -1.59
CA ASP A 34 2.42 16.32 -2.91
C ASP A 34 3.08 15.21 -3.74
N LEU A 35 3.31 15.49 -5.02
CA LEU A 35 3.90 14.52 -5.94
C LEU A 35 5.30 14.08 -5.51
N ASN A 36 6.09 14.96 -4.89
CA ASN A 36 7.42 14.61 -4.44
C ASN A 36 7.38 13.66 -3.23
N ALA A 37 6.45 13.86 -2.31
CA ALA A 37 6.18 12.94 -1.21
C ALA A 37 5.70 11.58 -1.72
N ASP A 38 4.84 11.56 -2.75
CA ASP A 38 4.39 10.32 -3.39
C ASP A 38 5.55 9.55 -4.06
N PHE A 39 6.40 10.23 -4.84
CA PHE A 39 7.60 9.61 -5.39
C PHE A 39 8.58 9.14 -4.31
N THR A 40 8.71 9.87 -3.21
CA THR A 40 9.52 9.43 -2.06
C THR A 40 8.96 8.13 -1.47
N TYR A 41 7.63 8.04 -1.34
CA TYR A 41 6.97 6.81 -0.91
C TYR A 41 7.20 5.66 -1.90
N ILE A 42 7.01 5.88 -3.21
CA ILE A 42 7.25 4.86 -4.26
C ILE A 42 8.68 4.33 -4.19
N ARG A 43 9.67 5.22 -4.05
CA ARG A 43 11.07 4.83 -3.94
C ARG A 43 11.35 4.02 -2.68
N SER A 44 10.60 4.22 -1.60
CA SER A 44 10.77 3.43 -0.37
C SER A 44 10.24 1.99 -0.48
N MET A 45 9.45 1.67 -1.50
CA MET A 45 8.88 0.34 -1.68
C MET A 45 9.96 -0.71 -1.98
N SER A 46 9.87 -1.88 -1.33
CA SER A 46 10.81 -2.99 -1.53
C SER A 46 10.84 -3.48 -2.98
N SER A 47 9.70 -3.47 -3.68
CA SER A 47 9.60 -3.82 -5.11
C SER A 47 10.38 -2.87 -6.01
N TYR A 48 10.32 -1.56 -5.73
CA TYR A 48 11.09 -0.55 -6.43
C TYR A 48 12.60 -0.76 -6.21
N GLN A 49 13.02 -0.94 -4.96
CA GLN A 49 14.43 -1.17 -4.61
C GLN A 49 14.98 -2.47 -5.25
N THR A 50 14.23 -3.56 -5.18
CA THR A 50 14.63 -4.85 -5.79
C THR A 50 14.76 -4.74 -7.32
N THR A 51 13.90 -3.95 -7.96
CA THR A 51 13.94 -3.73 -9.41
C THR A 51 15.14 -2.87 -9.81
N ARG A 52 15.42 -1.82 -9.02
CA ARG A 52 16.61 -0.98 -9.13
C ARG A 52 17.91 -1.75 -8.98
N GLU A 53 17.99 -2.66 -8.01
CA GLU A 53 19.15 -3.57 -7.82
C GLU A 53 19.40 -4.46 -9.05
N LYS A 54 18.36 -4.78 -9.81
CA LYS A 54 18.45 -5.51 -11.09
C LYS A 54 18.75 -4.61 -12.29
N GLY A 55 19.08 -3.34 -12.06
CA GLY A 55 19.46 -2.38 -13.10
C GLY A 55 18.28 -1.73 -13.82
N VAL A 56 17.05 -1.85 -13.30
CA VAL A 56 15.86 -1.26 -13.92
C VAL A 56 15.39 -0.05 -13.10
N GLU A 57 15.42 1.13 -13.70
CA GLU A 57 14.78 2.33 -13.17
C GLU A 57 13.30 2.34 -13.57
N LEU A 58 12.38 2.39 -12.60
CA LEU A 58 10.94 2.42 -12.83
C LEU A 58 10.39 3.85 -12.97
N LEU A 59 10.96 4.81 -12.24
CA LEU A 59 10.63 6.23 -12.33
C LEU A 59 11.57 6.90 -13.35
N ARG A 60 11.48 6.44 -14.60
CA ARG A 60 12.18 7.06 -15.73
C ARG A 60 11.57 8.41 -16.06
N GLU A 61 12.28 9.22 -16.85
CA GLU A 61 11.85 10.57 -17.23
C GLU A 61 10.45 10.60 -17.88
N ASP A 62 10.15 9.64 -18.77
CA ASP A 62 8.83 9.51 -19.40
C ASP A 62 7.73 9.26 -18.37
N VAL A 63 7.95 8.32 -17.45
CA VAL A 63 6.99 7.99 -16.40
C VAL A 63 6.80 9.15 -15.42
N VAL A 64 7.88 9.81 -15.01
CA VAL A 64 7.81 10.97 -14.10
C VAL A 64 6.99 12.09 -14.72
N LYS A 65 7.17 12.36 -16.02
CA LYS A 65 6.40 13.37 -16.73
C LYS A 65 4.91 13.02 -16.80
N ASP A 66 4.58 11.76 -17.09
CA ASP A 66 3.18 11.30 -17.09
C ASP A 66 2.52 11.48 -15.72
N PHE A 67 3.27 11.25 -14.63
CA PHE A 67 2.83 11.53 -13.27
C PHE A 67 2.62 13.04 -13.02
N GLU A 68 3.55 13.90 -13.45
CA GLU A 68 3.43 15.36 -13.30
C GLU A 68 2.18 15.90 -14.01
N ASP A 69 1.94 15.47 -15.26
CA ASP A 69 0.80 15.87 -16.06
C ASP A 69 -0.52 15.42 -15.41
N ALA A 70 -0.62 14.17 -14.98
CA ALA A 70 -1.82 13.63 -14.32
C ALA A 70 -2.05 14.21 -12.91
N TRP A 71 -1.00 14.45 -12.14
CA TRP A 71 -1.11 14.99 -10.79
C TRP A 71 -1.57 16.45 -10.79
N GLY A 72 -1.13 17.23 -11.78
CA GLY A 72 -1.44 18.65 -11.92
C GLY A 72 -2.75 18.98 -12.62
N GLU A 73 -3.46 18.00 -13.19
CA GLU A 73 -4.61 18.23 -14.09
C GLU A 73 -5.71 19.11 -13.48
N ASP A 74 -6.00 18.96 -12.19
CA ASP A 74 -7.03 19.72 -11.47
C ASP A 74 -6.51 21.04 -10.83
N GLY A 75 -5.25 21.40 -11.06
CA GLY A 75 -4.58 22.57 -10.47
C GLY A 75 -4.26 22.44 -8.98
N ASN A 76 -4.54 21.30 -8.34
CA ASN A 76 -4.25 21.04 -6.93
C ASN A 76 -3.03 20.11 -6.77
N SER A 77 -1.95 20.66 -6.23
CA SER A 77 -0.70 19.93 -5.99
C SER A 77 -0.76 18.95 -4.80
N GLN A 78 -1.78 19.02 -3.95
CA GLN A 78 -1.98 18.13 -2.82
C GLN A 78 -3.08 17.10 -3.12
N LYS A 79 -2.75 15.82 -3.02
CA LYS A 79 -3.71 14.72 -3.19
C LYS A 79 -3.88 13.92 -1.91
N VAL A 80 -5.10 13.42 -1.70
CA VAL A 80 -5.37 12.42 -0.67
C VAL A 80 -5.08 11.04 -1.26
N VAL A 81 -3.89 10.51 -0.99
CA VAL A 81 -3.49 9.16 -1.39
C VAL A 81 -4.10 8.17 -0.40
N ARG A 82 -4.81 7.16 -0.92
CA ARG A 82 -5.55 6.16 -0.14
C ARG A 82 -4.89 4.80 -0.27
N PHE A 83 -4.72 4.10 0.85
CA PHE A 83 -4.05 2.82 0.95
C PHE A 83 -5.00 1.80 1.58
N PRO A 84 -5.45 0.78 0.82
CA PRO A 84 -6.11 -0.38 1.40
C PRO A 84 -5.19 -1.04 2.43
N THR A 85 -5.70 -1.28 3.62
CA THR A 85 -4.98 -1.88 4.73
C THR A 85 -5.74 -3.10 5.22
N TYR A 86 -5.03 -4.22 5.39
CA TYR A 86 -5.66 -5.50 5.74
C TYR A 86 -5.17 -5.98 7.09
N LEU A 87 -6.12 -6.36 7.96
CA LEU A 87 -5.84 -6.87 9.30
C LEU A 87 -6.36 -8.30 9.46
N ARG A 88 -5.44 -9.23 9.74
CA ARG A 88 -5.76 -10.57 10.26
C ARG A 88 -5.64 -10.53 11.79
N ILE A 89 -6.70 -10.83 12.53
CA ILE A 89 -6.71 -10.75 14.00
C ILE A 89 -7.51 -11.91 14.60
N GLY A 90 -7.03 -12.43 15.74
CA GLY A 90 -7.70 -13.48 16.49
C GLY A 90 -7.18 -13.53 17.92
N LYS A 91 -7.91 -14.23 18.79
CA LYS A 91 -7.53 -14.49 20.18
C LYS A 91 -6.89 -15.88 20.30
N VAL A 92 -5.99 -16.04 21.26
CA VAL A 92 -5.45 -17.36 21.63
C VAL A 92 -6.61 -18.19 22.21
N GLY A 93 -6.75 -19.44 21.74
CA GLY A 93 -7.72 -20.37 22.32
C GLY A 93 -7.37 -20.68 23.78
N ASN A 94 -8.38 -21.01 24.59
CA ASN A 94 -8.16 -21.47 25.96
C ASN A 94 -7.49 -22.85 26.01
#